data_AF-A0A0S7F3H2-F1
#
_entry.id   AF-A0A0S7F3H2-F1
#
_cell.length_a   1.000
_cell.length_b   1.000
_cell.length_c   1.000
_cell.angle_alpha   90.00
_cell.angle_beta   90.00
_cell.angle_gamma   90.00
#
_symmetry.space_group_name_H-M   'P 1'
#
loop_
_entity.id
_entity.type
_entity.pdbx_description
1 polymer ?
#
loop_
_entity_poly.entity_id
_entity_poly.type
_entity_poly.pdbx_seq_one_letter_code
_entity_poly.pdbx_strand_id
1 'polypeptide(L)'
;MGIAGSDVSKQAADMILLDDNFASIVTGVEEGRLIFDNLKKSIAYTLTSNIPEISPFLLFIIANIPLPLGTVTILCIDLGTDMVPAISLAYEAAESDIMKRQPRNPKTDKLVNERLISMAYGQIGMMQATAGFFAYFVILAENGFLPMDLIGIRVLWDDKFVNDLEDSYGQQWTYERRKIVEFTCHTAFFTSIVIVQWADLIICKTRRNSIVQQGMKNRILIFGLFEETALAAFLSYCPGMDVALRMYPLKPAWWFCAFPYSLLIFVYDEVRRYILRRNPGGWVEQETYY
;
A
#
# COMPACT_ATOMS: atom_id res chain seq x y z
N MET A 1 -35.62 9.23 -19.59
CA MET A 1 -36.64 10.02 -18.87
C MET A 1 -37.54 9.04 -18.14
N GLY A 2 -37.59 9.14 -16.82
CA GLY A 2 -38.35 8.28 -15.94
C GLY A 2 -39.85 8.54 -16.03
N ILE A 3 -40.27 9.77 -16.30
CA ILE A 3 -41.69 10.14 -16.39
C ILE A 3 -42.14 10.13 -17.86
N ALA A 4 -41.52 10.96 -18.70
CA ALA A 4 -41.94 11.15 -20.09
C ALA A 4 -41.51 10.03 -21.06
N GLY A 5 -40.58 9.16 -20.66
CA GLY A 5 -40.08 8.07 -21.51
C GLY A 5 -41.07 6.92 -21.66
N SER A 6 -41.09 6.25 -22.82
CA SER A 6 -41.81 4.99 -23.01
C SER A 6 -41.13 3.85 -22.26
N ASP A 7 -41.87 2.83 -21.86
CA ASP A 7 -41.29 1.70 -21.11
C ASP A 7 -40.22 0.94 -21.91
N VAL A 8 -40.39 0.85 -23.23
CA VAL A 8 -39.38 0.29 -24.14
C VAL A 8 -38.08 1.10 -24.08
N SER A 9 -38.17 2.44 -24.07
CA SER A 9 -36.98 3.29 -23.97
C SER A 9 -36.31 3.22 -22.60
N LYS A 10 -37.08 3.03 -21.52
CA LYS A 10 -36.54 2.85 -20.16
C LYS A 10 -35.80 1.52 -20.03
N GLN A 11 -36.34 0.44 -20.62
CA GLN A 11 -35.70 -0.88 -20.59
C GLN A 11 -34.45 -0.98 -21.47
N ALA A 12 -34.36 -0.18 -22.54
CA ALA A 12 -33.21 -0.17 -23.44
C ALA A 12 -32.06 0.76 -22.98
N ALA A 13 -32.26 1.59 -21.95
CA ALA A 13 -31.28 2.57 -21.48
C ALA A 13 -30.46 2.05 -20.29
N ASP A 14 -29.16 2.39 -20.26
CA ASP A 14 -28.26 2.03 -19.15
C ASP A 14 -28.44 2.94 -17.91
N MET A 15 -29.04 4.12 -18.09
CA MET A 15 -29.27 5.10 -17.02
C MET A 15 -30.61 5.80 -17.22
N ILE A 16 -31.41 5.90 -16.15
CA ILE A 16 -32.74 6.51 -16.15
C ILE A 16 -32.75 7.74 -15.24
N LEU A 17 -33.16 8.88 -15.78
CA LEU A 17 -33.39 10.10 -15.01
C LEU A 17 -34.78 10.06 -14.40
N LEU A 18 -34.89 9.75 -13.10
CA LEU A 18 -36.19 9.56 -12.42
C LEU A 18 -37.03 10.84 -12.35
N ASP A 19 -36.39 11.98 -12.23
CA ASP A 19 -36.99 13.31 -12.08
C ASP A 19 -37.12 14.09 -13.39
N ASP A 20 -36.75 13.47 -14.53
CA ASP A 20 -36.73 14.12 -15.84
C ASP A 20 -35.88 15.42 -15.90
N ASN A 21 -34.92 15.57 -14.99
CA ASN A 21 -34.03 16.72 -14.97
C ASN A 21 -32.79 16.50 -15.85
N PHE A 22 -32.70 17.25 -16.95
CA PHE A 22 -31.58 17.13 -17.88
C PHE A 22 -30.23 17.60 -17.28
N ALA A 23 -30.24 18.42 -16.22
CA ALA A 23 -29.02 18.85 -15.52
C ALA A 23 -28.26 17.67 -14.88
N SER A 24 -28.96 16.57 -14.59
CA SER A 24 -28.37 15.33 -14.09
C SER A 24 -27.34 14.72 -15.04
N ILE A 25 -27.42 15.02 -16.35
CA ILE A 25 -26.39 14.59 -17.32
C ILE A 25 -25.07 15.32 -17.08
N VAL A 26 -25.11 16.63 -16.79
CA VAL A 26 -23.91 17.42 -16.48
C VAL A 26 -23.27 16.89 -15.20
N THR A 27 -24.08 16.63 -14.18
CA THR A 27 -23.65 16.02 -12.92
C THR A 27 -23.04 14.63 -13.15
N GLY A 28 -23.67 13.80 -13.97
CA GLY A 28 -23.14 12.47 -14.32
C GLY A 28 -21.80 12.51 -15.05
N VAL A 29 -21.58 13.51 -15.92
CA VAL A 29 -20.28 13.73 -16.57
C VAL A 29 -19.22 14.18 -15.57
N GLU A 30 -19.58 15.04 -14.62
CA GLU A 30 -18.70 15.49 -13.54
C GLU A 30 -18.28 14.32 -12.64
N GLU A 31 -19.24 13.55 -12.13
CA GLU A 31 -18.99 12.37 -11.29
C GLU A 31 -18.23 11.27 -12.03
N GLY A 32 -18.56 11.02 -13.31
CA GLY A 32 -17.83 10.06 -14.14
C GLY A 32 -16.37 10.45 -14.38
N ARG A 33 -16.09 11.75 -14.46
CA ARG A 33 -14.72 12.29 -14.56
C ARG A 33 -14.00 12.21 -13.21
N LEU A 34 -14.68 12.49 -12.11
CA LEU A 34 -14.13 12.44 -10.76
C LEU A 34 -13.74 11.02 -10.37
N ILE A 35 -14.65 10.06 -10.53
CA ILE A 35 -14.41 8.66 -10.16
C ILE A 35 -13.27 8.05 -10.98
N PHE A 36 -13.10 8.42 -12.25
CA PHE A 36 -11.99 7.93 -13.06
C PHE A 36 -10.63 8.36 -12.50
N ASP A 37 -10.49 9.62 -12.07
CA ASP A 37 -9.24 10.08 -11.47
C ASP A 37 -9.02 9.49 -10.08
N ASN A 38 -10.08 9.30 -9.30
CA ASN A 38 -10.01 8.67 -7.98
C ASN A 38 -9.69 7.18 -8.06
N LEU A 39 -10.18 6.46 -9.08
CA LEU A 39 -9.82 5.07 -9.33
C LEU A 39 -8.34 4.92 -9.65
N LYS A 40 -7.73 5.87 -10.38
CA LYS A 40 -6.27 5.86 -10.57
C LYS A 40 -5.50 5.94 -9.25
N LYS A 41 -5.97 6.77 -8.32
CA LYS A 41 -5.36 6.94 -7.00
C LYS A 41 -5.49 5.66 -6.17
N SER A 42 -6.69 5.10 -6.13
CA SER A 42 -6.97 3.84 -5.42
C SER A 42 -6.16 2.68 -6.00
N ILE A 43 -6.08 2.54 -7.32
CA ILE A 43 -5.26 1.52 -7.97
C ILE A 43 -3.77 1.73 -7.71
N ALA A 44 -3.27 2.97 -7.77
CA ALA A 44 -1.87 3.25 -7.48
C ALA A 44 -1.51 2.86 -6.03
N TYR A 45 -2.37 3.17 -5.06
CA TYR A 45 -2.18 2.78 -3.66
C TYR A 45 -2.09 1.25 -3.51
N THR A 46 -3.06 0.50 -4.03
CA THR A 46 -3.07 -0.97 -3.91
C THR A 46 -1.94 -1.64 -4.69
N LEU A 47 -1.48 -1.03 -5.78
CA LEU A 47 -0.37 -1.57 -6.57
C LEU A 47 0.97 -1.36 -5.85
N THR A 48 1.13 -0.30 -5.07
CA THR A 48 2.40 0.01 -4.41
C THR A 48 2.80 -1.03 -3.37
N SER A 49 1.84 -1.58 -2.61
CA SER A 49 2.06 -2.64 -1.61
C SER A 49 2.46 -4.00 -2.20
N ASN A 50 2.22 -4.26 -3.49
CA ASN A 50 2.62 -5.53 -4.11
C ASN A 50 4.15 -5.76 -4.09
N ILE A 51 4.96 -4.70 -4.17
CA ILE A 51 6.43 -4.82 -4.20
C ILE A 51 7.03 -5.28 -2.86
N PRO A 52 6.70 -4.67 -1.70
CA PRO A 52 7.13 -5.19 -0.41
C PRO A 52 6.57 -6.59 -0.10
N GLU A 53 5.54 -7.06 -0.80
CA GLU A 53 5.00 -8.42 -0.64
C GLU A 53 5.71 -9.48 -1.49
N ILE A 54 6.05 -9.14 -2.74
CA ILE A 54 6.74 -10.06 -3.67
C ILE A 54 8.23 -10.15 -3.34
N SER A 55 8.86 -9.03 -2.98
CA SER A 55 10.31 -8.98 -2.76
C SER A 55 10.83 -9.92 -1.64
N PRO A 56 10.12 -10.17 -0.52
CA PRO A 56 10.46 -11.21 0.46
C PRO A 56 10.63 -12.59 -0.15
N PHE A 57 9.71 -13.01 -1.02
CA PHE A 57 9.79 -14.31 -1.70
C PHE A 57 10.96 -14.37 -2.68
N LEU A 58 11.24 -13.27 -3.39
CA LEU A 58 12.39 -13.19 -4.28
C LEU A 58 13.71 -13.31 -3.51
N LEU A 59 13.89 -12.58 -2.41
CA LEU A 59 15.11 -12.66 -1.60
C LEU A 59 15.22 -14.00 -0.86
N PHE A 60 14.12 -14.58 -0.42
CA PHE A 60 14.06 -15.93 0.14
C PHE A 60 14.60 -17.00 -0.81
N ILE A 61 14.35 -16.86 -2.12
CA ILE A 61 14.86 -17.78 -3.15
C ILE A 61 16.31 -17.47 -3.53
N ILE A 62 16.64 -16.19 -3.77
CA ILE A 62 17.95 -15.79 -4.30
C ILE A 62 19.05 -15.87 -3.22
N ALA A 63 18.78 -15.35 -2.02
CA ALA A 63 19.75 -15.25 -0.94
C ALA A 63 19.66 -16.42 0.06
N ASN A 64 18.68 -17.31 -0.09
CA ASN A 64 18.44 -18.43 0.83
C ASN A 64 18.41 -17.99 2.31
N ILE A 65 17.74 -16.87 2.58
CA ILE A 65 17.47 -16.35 3.93
C ILE A 65 16.16 -16.94 4.48
N PRO A 66 15.88 -16.85 5.79
CA PRO A 66 14.56 -17.16 6.35
C PRO A 66 13.46 -16.33 5.69
N LEU A 67 12.23 -16.85 5.66
CA LEU A 67 11.12 -16.17 5.00
C LEU A 67 10.80 -14.84 5.73
N PRO A 68 10.89 -13.67 5.06
CA PRO A 68 10.64 -12.38 5.74
C PRO A 68 9.16 -12.05 5.94
N LEU A 69 8.29 -12.51 5.02
CA LEU A 69 6.85 -12.26 5.05
C LEU A 69 6.09 -13.53 4.66
N GLY A 70 5.08 -13.90 5.44
CA GLY A 70 4.27 -15.08 5.20
C GLY A 70 3.09 -14.83 4.25
N THR A 71 2.53 -15.90 3.68
CA THR A 71 1.34 -15.79 2.82
C THR A 71 0.11 -15.30 3.59
N VAL A 72 -0.05 -15.72 4.86
CA VAL A 72 -1.17 -15.27 5.70
C VAL A 72 -1.08 -13.78 5.98
N THR A 73 0.12 -13.26 6.24
CA THR A 73 0.31 -11.83 6.48
C THR A 73 0.05 -10.98 5.23
N ILE A 74 0.32 -11.51 4.02
CA ILE A 74 -0.07 -10.85 2.76
C ILE A 74 -1.60 -10.74 2.67
N LEU A 75 -2.32 -11.84 2.93
CA LEU A 75 -3.79 -11.80 2.92
C LEU A 75 -4.36 -10.81 3.95
N CYS A 76 -3.70 -10.63 5.09
CA CYS A 76 -4.09 -9.62 6.07
C CYS A 76 -3.90 -8.18 5.57
N ILE A 77 -2.99 -7.94 4.63
CA ILE A 77 -2.77 -6.63 4.01
C ILE A 77 -3.86 -6.41 2.96
N ASP A 78 -3.88 -7.24 1.93
CA ASP A 78 -4.76 -7.10 0.76
C ASP A 78 -6.25 -7.14 1.11
N LEU A 79 -6.64 -8.08 1.98
CA LEU A 79 -8.04 -8.33 2.35
C LEU A 79 -8.39 -7.78 3.74
N GLY A 80 -7.48 -7.04 4.37
CA GLY A 80 -7.66 -6.50 5.69
C GLY A 80 -7.35 -5.01 5.71
N THR A 81 -6.10 -4.68 6.00
CA THR A 81 -5.67 -3.30 6.30
C THR A 81 -5.84 -2.35 5.11
N ASP A 82 -5.55 -2.78 3.88
CA ASP A 82 -5.58 -1.88 2.71
C ASP A 82 -6.98 -1.60 2.16
N MET A 83 -8.01 -2.37 2.54
CA MET A 83 -9.35 -2.25 1.96
C MET A 83 -10.00 -0.88 2.26
N VAL A 84 -10.03 -0.47 3.54
CA VAL A 84 -10.69 0.78 3.94
C VAL A 84 -9.93 2.00 3.40
N PRO A 85 -8.60 2.10 3.50
CA PRO A 85 -7.81 3.13 2.85
C PRO A 85 -8.03 3.22 1.34
N ALA A 86 -7.99 2.09 0.61
CA ALA A 86 -8.17 2.08 -0.84
C ALA A 86 -9.56 2.57 -1.27
N ILE A 87 -10.61 2.17 -0.55
CA ILE A 87 -11.99 2.62 -0.79
C ILE A 87 -12.14 4.11 -0.44
N SER A 88 -11.44 4.59 0.59
CA SER A 88 -11.53 5.99 1.02
C SER A 88 -11.06 6.98 -0.04
N LEU A 89 -10.15 6.58 -0.93
CA LEU A 89 -9.66 7.38 -2.05
C LEU A 89 -10.74 7.65 -3.10
N ALA A 90 -11.79 6.83 -3.16
CA ALA A 90 -12.95 7.09 -4.02
C ALA A 90 -13.71 8.37 -3.62
N TYR A 91 -13.64 8.76 -2.34
CA TYR A 91 -14.30 9.95 -1.78
C TYR A 91 -13.47 11.25 -1.91
N GLU A 92 -12.37 11.23 -2.66
CA GLU A 92 -11.59 12.45 -2.88
C GLU A 92 -12.31 13.44 -3.79
N ALA A 93 -12.17 14.73 -3.45
CA ALA A 93 -12.68 15.80 -4.27
C ALA A 93 -11.74 16.09 -5.46
N ALA A 94 -12.29 16.72 -6.50
CA ALA A 94 -11.53 17.13 -7.68
C ALA A 94 -10.36 18.07 -7.30
N GLU A 95 -9.17 17.83 -7.88
CA GLU A 95 -7.99 18.68 -7.68
C GLU A 95 -8.02 19.98 -8.50
N SER A 96 -8.80 19.98 -9.58
CA SER A 96 -8.94 21.10 -10.51
C SER A 96 -10.35 21.10 -11.10
N ASP A 97 -10.71 22.15 -11.85
CA ASP A 97 -11.97 22.22 -12.57
C ASP A 97 -12.05 21.14 -13.68
N ILE A 98 -12.57 19.97 -13.33
CA ILE A 98 -12.70 18.80 -14.21
C ILE A 98 -13.75 19.01 -15.32
N MET A 99 -14.56 20.05 -15.24
CA MET A 99 -15.56 20.35 -16.29
C MET A 99 -14.97 21.20 -17.41
N LYS A 100 -13.88 21.92 -17.16
CA LYS A 100 -13.14 22.68 -18.19
C LYS A 100 -12.23 21.83 -19.08
N ARG A 101 -11.87 20.61 -18.67
CA ARG A 101 -11.01 19.72 -19.47
C ARG A 101 -11.78 19.07 -20.63
N GLN A 102 -11.09 18.83 -21.74
CA GLN A 102 -11.63 18.05 -22.86
C GLN A 102 -11.90 16.59 -22.43
N PRO A 103 -12.86 15.88 -23.06
CA PRO A 103 -13.06 14.46 -22.84
C PRO A 103 -11.76 13.68 -23.09
N ARG A 104 -11.47 12.69 -22.24
CA ARG A 104 -10.26 11.85 -22.38
C ARG A 104 -10.25 11.09 -23.70
N ASN A 105 -9.08 10.84 -24.25
CA ASN A 105 -8.95 9.98 -25.42
C ASN A 105 -8.79 8.51 -24.97
N PRO A 106 -9.69 7.59 -25.37
CA PRO A 106 -9.66 6.21 -24.89
C PRO A 106 -8.43 5.42 -25.36
N LYS A 107 -7.69 5.91 -26.38
CA LYS A 107 -6.48 5.25 -26.88
C LYS A 107 -5.22 5.67 -26.11
N THR A 108 -5.11 6.93 -25.71
CA THR A 108 -3.93 7.48 -25.03
C THR A 108 -4.10 7.52 -23.51
N ASP A 109 -5.25 7.95 -23.02
CA ASP A 109 -5.50 8.21 -21.61
C ASP A 109 -6.13 6.98 -20.95
N LYS A 110 -5.27 5.99 -20.68
CA LYS A 110 -5.62 4.76 -19.99
C LYS A 110 -5.76 4.98 -18.47
N LEU A 111 -6.51 4.08 -17.84
CA LEU A 111 -6.66 4.05 -16.39
C LEU A 111 -5.33 3.70 -15.71
N VAL A 112 -4.69 2.62 -16.18
CA VAL A 112 -3.34 2.24 -15.77
C VAL A 112 -2.41 2.45 -16.95
N ASN A 113 -1.36 3.24 -16.74
CA ASN A 113 -0.32 3.52 -17.72
C ASN A 113 1.06 3.15 -17.16
N GLU A 114 2.07 3.12 -18.01
CA GLU A 114 3.44 2.80 -17.62
C GLU A 114 3.99 3.75 -16.56
N ARG A 115 3.54 5.02 -16.56
CA ARG A 115 3.90 6.02 -15.54
C ARG A 115 3.40 5.66 -14.16
N LEU A 116 2.18 5.13 -14.05
CA LEU A 116 1.59 4.67 -12.79
C LEU A 116 2.42 3.52 -12.25
N ILE A 117 2.73 2.54 -13.11
CA ILE A 117 3.57 1.40 -12.73
C ILE A 117 4.98 1.84 -12.35
N SER A 118 5.59 2.76 -13.10
CA SER A 118 6.92 3.31 -12.78
C SER A 118 6.95 3.97 -11.40
N MET A 119 5.93 4.75 -11.07
CA MET A 119 5.79 5.38 -9.76
C MET A 119 5.52 4.37 -8.64
N ALA A 120 4.46 3.56 -8.79
CA ALA A 120 4.01 2.63 -7.76
C ALA A 120 5.05 1.51 -7.54
N TYR A 121 5.41 0.77 -8.59
CA TYR A 121 6.30 -0.38 -8.48
C TYR A 121 7.77 0.04 -8.41
N GLY A 122 8.18 0.96 -9.29
CA GLY A 122 9.60 1.28 -9.48
C GLY A 122 10.20 2.17 -8.39
N GLN A 123 9.39 3.02 -7.76
CA GLN A 123 9.89 4.03 -6.82
C GLN A 123 9.33 3.81 -5.42
N ILE A 124 8.03 4.01 -5.22
CA ILE A 124 7.44 4.00 -3.87
C ILE A 124 7.47 2.58 -3.30
N GLY A 125 7.04 1.58 -4.07
CA GLY A 125 7.04 0.18 -3.64
C GLY A 125 8.44 -0.32 -3.29
N MET A 126 9.48 0.15 -3.99
CA MET A 126 10.86 -0.17 -3.65
C MET A 126 11.29 0.44 -2.31
N MET A 127 10.88 1.68 -2.01
CA MET A 127 11.11 2.28 -0.69
C MET A 127 10.37 1.52 0.41
N GLN A 128 9.14 1.09 0.17
CA GLN A 128 8.37 0.27 1.10
C GLN A 128 9.04 -1.08 1.37
N ALA A 129 9.53 -1.76 0.32
CA ALA A 129 10.28 -3.01 0.44
C ALA A 129 11.52 -2.83 1.33
N THR A 130 12.29 -1.75 1.11
CA THR A 130 13.46 -1.48 1.95
C THR A 130 13.11 -1.24 3.43
N ALA A 131 11.95 -0.63 3.72
CA ALA A 131 11.45 -0.48 5.08
C ALA A 131 11.16 -1.83 5.75
N GLY A 132 10.45 -2.72 5.04
CA GLY A 132 10.14 -4.06 5.54
C GLY A 132 11.40 -4.88 5.79
N PHE A 133 12.35 -4.88 4.85
CA PHE A 133 13.64 -5.56 5.04
C PHE A 133 14.46 -4.98 6.18
N PHE A 134 14.43 -3.65 6.36
CA PHE A 134 15.10 -3.01 7.49
C PHE A 134 14.57 -3.53 8.83
N ALA A 135 13.24 -3.56 9.01
CA ALA A 135 12.63 -4.12 10.22
C ALA A 135 12.97 -5.61 10.41
N TYR A 136 12.94 -6.40 9.34
CA TYR A 136 13.33 -7.81 9.34
C TYR A 136 14.77 -8.02 9.86
N PHE A 137 15.74 -7.28 9.31
CA PHE A 137 17.14 -7.39 9.73
C PHE A 137 17.37 -6.89 11.15
N VAL A 138 16.69 -5.83 11.57
CA VAL A 138 16.79 -5.31 12.95
C VAL A 138 16.33 -6.37 13.95
N ILE A 139 15.20 -7.02 13.69
CA ILE A 139 14.64 -8.02 14.62
C ILE A 139 15.53 -9.25 14.70
N LEU A 140 16.02 -9.75 13.56
CA LEU A 140 16.94 -10.89 13.57
C LEU A 140 18.24 -10.56 14.29
N ALA A 141 18.82 -9.38 14.03
CA ALA A 141 20.05 -8.94 14.68
C ALA A 141 19.88 -8.77 16.21
N GLU A 142 18.76 -8.22 16.67
CA GLU A 142 18.44 -8.11 18.10
C GLU A 142 18.25 -9.48 18.77
N ASN A 143 17.81 -10.49 18.02
CA ASN A 143 17.64 -11.87 18.50
C ASN A 143 18.87 -12.75 18.25
N GLY A 144 20.00 -12.19 17.83
CA GLY A 144 21.26 -12.93 17.74
C GLY A 144 21.73 -13.30 16.33
N PHE A 145 20.89 -13.11 15.30
CA PHE A 145 21.21 -13.45 13.92
C PHE A 145 21.61 -12.20 13.12
N LEU A 146 22.92 -11.97 12.97
CA LEU A 146 23.43 -10.82 12.22
C LEU A 146 23.14 -10.97 10.72
N PRO A 147 22.92 -9.86 9.98
CA PRO A 147 22.55 -9.91 8.57
C PRO A 147 23.53 -10.67 7.65
N MET A 148 24.82 -10.71 8.01
CA MET A 148 25.84 -11.41 7.23
C MET A 148 25.70 -12.94 7.31
N ASP A 149 25.27 -13.45 8.45
CA ASP A 149 25.18 -14.91 8.71
C ASP A 149 23.84 -15.50 8.24
N LEU A 150 22.90 -14.65 7.81
CA LEU A 150 21.60 -15.08 7.31
C LEU A 150 21.68 -15.68 5.89
N ILE A 151 22.70 -15.36 5.11
CA ILE A 151 22.80 -15.79 3.71
C ILE A 151 23.04 -17.31 3.68
N GLY A 152 22.12 -18.06 3.06
CA GLY A 152 22.23 -19.52 2.97
C GLY A 152 21.71 -20.30 4.19
N ILE A 153 21.34 -19.62 5.29
CA ILE A 153 20.91 -20.29 6.54
C ILE A 153 19.59 -21.04 6.39
N ARG A 154 18.78 -20.71 5.36
CA ARG A 154 17.44 -21.27 5.14
C ARG A 154 17.38 -22.80 5.23
N VAL A 155 18.36 -23.50 4.65
CA VAL A 155 18.36 -24.96 4.62
C VAL A 155 18.35 -25.53 6.04
N LEU A 156 19.18 -24.96 6.92
CA LEU A 156 19.28 -25.35 8.32
C LEU A 156 18.11 -24.79 9.14
N TRP A 157 17.61 -23.60 8.78
CA TRP A 157 16.51 -22.91 9.45
C TRP A 157 15.15 -23.60 9.26
N ASP A 158 14.90 -24.19 8.10
CA ASP A 158 13.66 -24.91 7.80
C ASP A 158 13.69 -26.38 8.25
N ASP A 159 14.87 -26.96 8.50
CA ASP A 159 15.02 -28.36 8.90
C ASP A 159 14.54 -28.62 10.33
N LYS A 160 13.41 -29.34 10.47
CA LYS A 160 12.80 -29.69 11.75
C LYS A 160 13.67 -30.53 12.69
N PHE A 161 14.68 -31.22 12.15
CA PHE A 161 15.53 -32.10 12.93
C PHE A 161 16.70 -31.36 13.59
N VAL A 162 17.08 -30.19 13.06
CA VAL A 162 18.14 -29.34 13.62
C VAL A 162 17.58 -28.53 14.80
N ASN A 163 18.08 -28.79 16.01
CA ASN A 163 17.66 -28.12 17.24
C ASN A 163 18.78 -27.36 17.95
N ASP A 164 19.93 -27.29 17.31
CA ASP A 164 21.20 -26.76 17.79
C ASP A 164 21.79 -25.75 16.80
N LEU A 165 20.92 -25.03 16.07
CA LEU A 165 21.38 -24.01 15.11
C LEU A 165 22.10 -22.89 15.84
N GLU A 166 23.37 -22.68 15.53
CA GLU A 166 24.20 -21.65 16.13
C GLU A 166 23.89 -20.27 15.52
N ASP A 167 23.73 -19.25 16.37
CA ASP A 167 23.61 -17.85 15.96
C ASP A 167 24.97 -17.14 15.92
N SER A 168 24.99 -15.86 15.55
CA SER A 168 26.22 -15.07 15.44
C SER A 168 26.95 -14.86 16.78
N TYR A 169 26.28 -15.11 17.91
CA TYR A 169 26.81 -14.97 19.26
C TYR A 169 27.17 -16.33 19.90
N GLY A 170 27.04 -17.43 19.15
CA GLY A 170 27.35 -18.78 19.63
C GLY A 170 26.24 -19.44 20.46
N GLN A 171 25.01 -18.91 20.42
CA GLN A 171 23.86 -19.53 21.10
C GLN A 171 23.20 -20.56 20.20
N GLN A 172 22.68 -21.64 20.80
CA GLN A 172 21.99 -22.71 20.08
C GLN A 172 20.47 -22.54 20.13
N TRP A 173 19.85 -22.62 18.95
CA TRP A 173 18.41 -22.40 18.75
C TRP A 173 17.68 -23.68 18.34
N THR A 174 16.67 -24.04 19.14
CA THR A 174 15.69 -25.10 18.80
C THR A 174 14.77 -24.65 17.66
N TYR A 175 14.20 -25.62 16.91
CA TYR A 175 13.27 -25.35 15.80
C TYR A 175 12.13 -24.40 16.16
N GLU A 176 11.44 -24.65 17.28
CA GLU A 176 10.29 -23.86 17.70
C GLU A 176 10.68 -22.41 18.01
N ARG A 177 11.79 -22.19 18.73
CA ARG A 177 12.25 -20.84 19.09
C ARG A 177 12.62 -20.00 17.88
N ARG A 178 13.34 -20.58 16.91
CA ARG A 178 13.68 -19.84 15.67
C ARG A 178 12.44 -19.56 14.82
N LYS A 179 11.47 -20.48 14.77
CA LYS A 179 10.20 -20.24 14.08
C LYS A 179 9.35 -19.16 14.75
N ILE A 180 9.35 -19.04 16.08
CA ILE A 180 8.72 -17.91 16.77
C ILE A 180 9.37 -16.59 16.34
N VAL A 181 10.69 -16.52 16.26
CA VAL A 181 11.40 -15.32 15.77
C VAL A 181 11.05 -15.02 14.31
N GLU A 182 10.98 -16.03 13.46
CA GLU A 182 10.55 -15.87 12.06
C GLU A 182 9.13 -15.30 11.94
N PHE A 183 8.16 -15.85 12.66
CA PHE A 183 6.79 -15.33 12.65
C PHE A 183 6.67 -13.93 13.28
N THR A 184 7.53 -13.63 14.26
CA THR A 184 7.67 -12.27 14.79
C THR A 184 8.18 -11.32 13.70
N CYS A 185 9.14 -11.76 12.87
CA CYS A 185 9.60 -11.01 11.72
C CYS A 185 8.48 -10.79 10.69
N HIS A 186 7.65 -11.80 10.41
CA HIS A 186 6.49 -11.64 9.51
C HIS A 186 5.54 -10.55 10.02
N THR A 187 5.27 -10.55 11.33
CA THR A 187 4.37 -9.57 11.96
C THR A 187 4.96 -8.16 11.93
N ALA A 188 6.27 -8.03 12.10
CA ALA A 188 6.95 -6.75 12.02
C ALA A 188 7.07 -6.21 10.60
N PHE A 189 7.30 -7.09 9.62
CA PHE A 189 7.30 -6.73 8.21
C PHE A 189 5.90 -6.26 7.80
N PHE A 190 4.85 -6.99 8.19
CA PHE A 190 3.45 -6.59 8.05
C PHE A 190 3.18 -5.19 8.65
N THR A 191 3.59 -4.96 9.90
CA THR A 191 3.41 -3.66 10.56
C THR A 191 4.20 -2.55 9.87
N SER A 192 5.37 -2.88 9.32
CA SER A 192 6.19 -1.95 8.55
C SER A 192 5.49 -1.51 7.27
N ILE A 193 4.79 -2.42 6.58
CA ILE A 193 3.96 -2.12 5.41
C ILE A 193 2.86 -1.14 5.80
N VAL A 194 2.10 -1.40 6.87
CA VAL A 194 1.05 -0.49 7.37
C VAL A 194 1.59 0.93 7.63
N ILE A 195 2.77 1.06 8.27
CA ILE A 195 3.36 2.37 8.57
C ILE A 195 3.76 3.14 7.30
N VAL A 196 4.31 2.46 6.30
CA VAL A 196 4.66 3.13 5.02
C VAL A 196 3.41 3.38 4.16
N GLN A 197 2.36 2.57 4.30
CA GLN A 197 1.06 2.80 3.67
C GLN A 197 0.37 4.05 4.20
N TRP A 198 0.63 4.50 5.44
CA TRP A 198 0.15 5.81 5.89
C TRP A 198 0.66 6.95 5.00
N ALA A 199 1.95 6.93 4.68
CA ALA A 199 2.53 7.91 3.77
C ALA A 199 2.00 7.70 2.34
N ASP A 200 1.91 6.44 1.87
CA ASP A 200 1.40 6.13 0.54
C ASP A 200 -0.03 6.63 0.32
N LEU A 201 -0.92 6.39 1.28
CA LEU A 201 -2.31 6.88 1.24
C LEU A 201 -2.37 8.40 1.15
N ILE A 202 -1.54 9.08 1.92
CA ILE A 202 -1.46 10.54 1.95
C ILE A 202 -0.90 11.09 0.63
N ILE A 203 0.07 10.42 0.00
CA ILE A 203 0.61 10.87 -1.30
C ILE A 203 -0.34 10.52 -2.45
N CYS A 204 -0.97 9.35 -2.46
CA CYS A 204 -1.94 8.94 -3.48
C CYS A 204 -3.21 9.80 -3.47
N LYS A 205 -3.50 10.50 -2.36
CA LYS A 205 -4.58 11.49 -2.25
C LYS A 205 -4.55 12.55 -3.35
N THR A 206 -3.37 13.04 -3.73
CA THR A 206 -3.22 14.09 -4.75
C THR A 206 -2.19 13.74 -5.82
N ARG A 207 -2.57 13.88 -7.09
CA ARG A 207 -1.68 13.59 -8.23
C ARG A 207 -0.81 14.78 -8.62
N ARG A 208 -1.33 16.00 -8.47
CA ARG A 208 -0.61 17.25 -8.83
C ARG A 208 -0.53 18.24 -7.68
N ASN A 209 -1.62 18.41 -6.93
CA ASN A 209 -1.68 19.41 -5.87
C ASN A 209 -0.86 18.99 -4.65
N SER A 210 -0.44 19.98 -3.87
CA SER A 210 0.22 19.74 -2.58
C SER A 210 -0.82 19.29 -1.57
N ILE A 211 -0.41 18.47 -0.61
CA ILE A 211 -1.26 18.13 0.53
C ILE A 211 -1.61 19.39 1.34
N VAL A 212 -0.71 20.39 1.40
CA VAL A 212 -0.97 21.66 2.08
C VAL A 212 -2.06 22.46 1.37
N GLN A 213 -2.13 22.37 0.04
CA GLN A 213 -3.13 23.07 -0.76
C GLN A 213 -4.49 22.36 -0.70
N GLN A 214 -4.51 21.03 -0.77
CA GLN A 214 -5.74 20.25 -0.77
C GLN A 214 -6.33 20.09 0.64
N GLY A 215 -5.45 19.93 1.64
CA GLY A 215 -5.79 19.66 3.03
C GLY A 215 -6.34 18.25 3.27
N MET A 216 -6.35 17.82 4.54
CA MET A 216 -6.89 16.54 4.98
C MET A 216 -8.38 16.67 5.37
N LYS A 217 -9.24 16.96 4.38
CA LYS A 217 -10.69 17.13 4.61
C LYS A 217 -11.51 15.83 4.49
N ASN A 218 -10.94 14.81 3.85
CA ASN A 218 -11.62 13.53 3.63
C ASN A 218 -11.68 12.76 4.95
N ARG A 219 -12.86 12.75 5.58
CA ARG A 219 -13.09 12.08 6.87
C ARG A 219 -13.00 10.56 6.75
N ILE A 220 -13.39 9.99 5.61
CA ILE A 220 -13.33 8.55 5.36
C ILE A 220 -11.88 8.09 5.28
N LEU A 221 -11.00 8.90 4.67
CA LEU A 221 -9.57 8.62 4.60
C LEU A 221 -8.91 8.67 5.99
N ILE A 222 -9.23 9.70 6.78
CA ILE A 222 -8.72 9.79 8.16
C ILE A 222 -9.20 8.60 9.00
N PHE A 223 -10.48 8.24 8.87
CA PHE A 223 -11.03 7.05 9.53
C PHE A 223 -10.29 5.78 9.08
N GLY A 224 -10.00 5.64 7.78
CA GLY A 224 -9.22 4.53 7.24
C GLY A 224 -7.85 4.40 7.89
N LEU A 225 -7.09 5.48 8.05
CA LEU A 225 -5.78 5.44 8.73
C LEU A 225 -5.87 4.93 10.17
N PHE A 226 -6.88 5.37 10.92
CA PHE A 226 -7.08 4.92 12.30
C PHE A 226 -7.54 3.46 12.36
N GLU A 227 -8.45 3.06 11.48
CA GLU A 227 -8.95 1.69 11.40
C GLU A 227 -7.85 0.72 10.98
N GLU A 228 -7.06 1.06 9.97
CA GLU A 228 -5.90 0.30 9.50
C GLU A 228 -4.89 0.06 10.64
N THR A 229 -4.53 1.13 11.36
CA THR A 229 -3.59 1.06 12.49
C THR A 229 -4.15 0.23 13.64
N ALA A 230 -5.44 0.41 13.96
CA ALA A 230 -6.11 -0.32 15.01
C ALA A 230 -6.23 -1.81 14.68
N LEU A 231 -6.52 -2.15 13.42
CA LEU A 231 -6.58 -3.52 12.94
C LEU A 231 -5.20 -4.17 13.00
N ALA A 232 -4.14 -3.49 12.56
CA ALA A 232 -2.77 -3.99 12.67
C ALA A 232 -2.36 -4.24 14.13
N ALA A 233 -2.68 -3.32 15.03
CA ALA A 233 -2.44 -3.50 16.46
C ALA A 233 -3.26 -4.65 17.05
N PHE A 234 -4.54 -4.78 16.68
CA PHE A 234 -5.39 -5.88 17.11
C PHE A 234 -4.82 -7.23 16.65
N LEU A 235 -4.42 -7.34 15.38
CA LEU A 235 -3.87 -8.58 14.82
C LEU A 235 -2.53 -8.96 15.48
N SER A 236 -1.70 -8.00 15.88
CA SER A 236 -0.42 -8.27 16.55
C SER A 236 -0.56 -8.60 18.04
N TYR A 237 -1.47 -7.95 18.77
CA TYR A 237 -1.53 -8.03 20.24
C TYR A 237 -2.71 -8.85 20.80
N CYS A 238 -3.69 -9.23 19.97
CA CYS A 238 -4.83 -10.01 20.45
C CYS A 238 -4.41 -11.44 20.82
N PRO A 239 -4.76 -11.95 22.01
CA PRO A 239 -4.39 -13.30 22.43
C PRO A 239 -5.07 -14.35 21.55
N GLY A 240 -4.30 -15.32 21.05
CA GLY A 240 -4.77 -16.38 20.14
C GLY A 240 -4.46 -16.12 18.66
N MET A 241 -4.00 -14.92 18.31
CA MET A 241 -3.55 -14.60 16.93
C MET A 241 -2.23 -15.29 16.56
N ASP A 242 -1.41 -15.63 17.55
CA ASP A 242 -0.19 -16.43 17.45
C ASP A 242 -0.47 -17.86 16.98
N VAL A 243 -1.64 -18.39 17.30
CA VAL A 243 -2.08 -19.73 16.85
C VAL A 243 -2.86 -19.64 15.54
N ALA A 244 -3.79 -18.68 15.44
CA ALA A 244 -4.71 -18.57 14.29
C ALA A 244 -4.01 -18.07 13.01
N LEU A 245 -3.28 -16.95 13.12
CA LEU A 245 -2.63 -16.29 11.98
C LEU A 245 -1.10 -16.32 12.06
N ARG A 246 -0.53 -16.91 13.12
CA ARG A 246 0.91 -16.89 13.41
C ARG A 246 1.47 -15.48 13.53
N MET A 247 0.68 -14.57 14.11
CA MET A 247 1.11 -13.21 14.40
C MET A 247 1.52 -13.09 15.87
N TYR A 248 2.73 -12.60 16.10
CA TYR A 248 3.32 -12.49 17.44
C TYR A 248 3.36 -11.03 17.91
N PRO A 249 3.26 -10.79 19.22
CA PRO A 249 3.27 -9.45 19.77
C PRO A 249 4.62 -8.78 19.52
N LEU A 250 4.58 -7.54 19.04
CA LEU A 250 5.77 -6.77 18.73
C LEU A 250 6.26 -5.96 19.94
N LYS A 251 7.58 -5.76 20.04
CA LYS A 251 8.12 -4.76 20.96
C LYS A 251 7.75 -3.36 20.46
N PRO A 252 7.48 -2.38 21.35
CA PRO A 252 7.16 -1.00 20.94
C PRO A 252 8.22 -0.35 20.04
N ALA A 253 9.50 -0.69 20.21
CA ALA A 253 10.58 -0.17 19.37
C ALA A 253 10.43 -0.57 17.88
N TRP A 254 9.91 -1.77 17.60
CA TRP A 254 9.81 -2.29 16.24
C TRP A 254 8.76 -1.58 15.39
N TRP A 255 7.77 -0.94 16.03
CA TRP A 255 6.83 -0.04 15.35
C TRP A 255 7.50 1.22 14.77
N PHE A 256 8.67 1.61 15.28
CA PHE A 256 9.36 2.80 14.79
C PHE A 256 10.40 2.50 13.71
N CYS A 257 10.67 1.23 13.39
CA CYS A 257 11.66 0.85 12.37
C CYS A 257 11.32 1.39 10.97
N ALA A 258 10.04 1.37 10.59
CA ALA A 258 9.59 1.80 9.26
C ALA A 258 9.27 3.31 9.17
N PHE A 259 9.20 4.01 10.31
CA PHE A 259 8.82 5.42 10.37
C PHE A 259 9.71 6.37 9.52
N PRO A 260 11.04 6.22 9.52
CA PRO A 260 11.92 7.04 8.69
C PRO A 260 11.64 6.89 7.18
N TYR A 261 11.28 5.68 6.74
CA TYR A 261 10.96 5.39 5.34
C TYR A 261 9.58 5.95 4.96
N SER A 262 8.61 5.91 5.87
CA SER A 262 7.30 6.56 5.69
C SER A 262 7.49 8.08 5.48
N LEU A 263 8.32 8.73 6.29
CA LEU A 263 8.67 10.14 6.10
C LEU A 263 9.41 10.38 4.77
N LEU A 264 10.32 9.49 4.39
CA LEU A 264 11.05 9.58 3.12
C LEU A 264 10.08 9.54 1.92
N ILE A 265 9.13 8.59 1.91
CA ILE A 265 8.10 8.46 0.87
C ILE A 265 7.29 9.75 0.76
N PHE A 266 6.84 10.29 1.89
CA PHE A 266 6.08 11.54 1.94
C PHE A 266 6.86 12.72 1.36
N VAL A 267 8.11 12.90 1.80
CA VAL A 267 8.97 14.01 1.33
C VAL A 267 9.30 13.85 -0.15
N TYR A 268 9.61 12.63 -0.60
CA TYR A 268 9.93 12.32 -1.98
C TYR A 268 8.80 12.73 -2.93
N ASP A 269 7.57 12.30 -2.65
CA ASP A 269 6.43 12.62 -3.52
C ASP A 269 6.04 14.10 -3.45
N GLU A 270 6.13 14.74 -2.28
CA GLU A 270 5.84 16.16 -2.16
C GLU A 270 6.84 17.03 -2.95
N VAL A 271 8.14 16.68 -2.92
CA VAL A 271 9.17 17.32 -3.74
C VAL A 271 8.92 17.07 -5.23
N ARG A 272 8.58 15.84 -5.62
CA ARG A 272 8.23 15.49 -7.00
C ARG A 272 7.07 16.35 -7.50
N ARG A 273 5.98 16.43 -6.74
CA ARG A 273 4.80 17.28 -7.08
C ARG A 273 5.15 18.76 -7.11
N TYR A 274 6.04 19.23 -6.23
CA TYR A 274 6.53 20.61 -6.29
C TYR A 274 7.26 20.91 -7.61
N ILE A 275 8.13 20.00 -8.07
CA ILE A 275 8.83 20.13 -9.36
C ILE A 275 7.83 20.11 -10.52
N LEU A 276 6.84 19.23 -10.47
CA LEU A 276 5.77 19.08 -11.47
C LEU A 276 4.95 20.37 -11.63
N ARG A 277 4.67 21.07 -10.51
CA ARG A 277 3.98 22.36 -10.52
C ARG A 277 4.85 23.49 -11.06
N ARG A 278 6.16 23.48 -10.78
CA ARG A 278 7.08 24.56 -11.15
C ARG A 278 7.51 24.50 -12.62
N ASN A 279 7.59 23.30 -13.21
CA ASN A 279 8.02 23.11 -14.60
C ASN A 279 7.02 22.26 -15.41
N PRO A 280 5.87 22.84 -15.82
CA PRO A 280 4.90 22.14 -16.65
C PRO A 280 5.50 21.79 -18.03
N GLY A 281 5.36 20.54 -18.45
CA GLY A 281 5.95 19.97 -19.66
C GLY A 281 7.34 19.35 -19.46
N GLY A 282 7.92 19.47 -18.26
CA GLY A 282 9.23 18.92 -17.93
C GLY A 282 9.25 17.39 -17.85
N TRP A 283 10.47 16.84 -17.74
CA TRP A 283 10.72 15.40 -17.68
C TRP A 283 9.91 14.68 -16.59
N VAL A 284 9.78 15.30 -15.40
CA VAL A 284 9.01 14.73 -14.28
C VAL A 284 7.53 14.54 -14.65
N GLU A 285 6.92 15.46 -15.40
CA GLU A 285 5.52 15.30 -15.83
C GLU A 285 5.38 14.19 -16.89
N GLN A 286 6.36 14.06 -17.79
CA GLN A 286 6.33 13.05 -18.84
C GLN A 286 6.55 11.63 -18.31
N GLU A 287 7.33 11.48 -17.23
CA GLU A 287 7.67 10.16 -16.66
C GLU A 287 6.79 9.76 -15.48
N THR A 288 6.39 10.71 -14.63
CA THR A 288 5.78 10.39 -13.32
C THR A 288 4.34 10.84 -13.15
N TYR A 289 3.81 11.66 -14.06
CA TYR A 289 2.40 12.08 -13.99
C TYR A 289 1.51 11.02 -14.65
N TYR A 290 0.96 10.14 -13.81
CA TYR A 290 -0.09 9.19 -14.16
C TYR A 290 -1.48 9.75 -13.90
#